data_AF-A0AA38CEK1-F1
#
_entry.id   AF-A0AA38CEK1-F1
#
_cell.length_a   1.000
_cell.length_b   1.000
_cell.length_c   1.000
_cell.angle_alpha   90.00
_cell.angle_beta   90.00
_cell.angle_gamma   90.00
#
_symmetry.space_group_name_H-M   'P 1'
#
loop_
_entity.id
_entity.type
_entity.pdbx_description
1 polymer ?
#
loop_
_entity_poly.entity_id
_entity_poly.type
_entity_poly.pdbx_seq_one_letter_code
_entity_poly.pdbx_strand_id
1 'polypeptide(L)'
;GALAWHECVSADILEKTLRAERGIQNPLKKTFDTHITKDIFEFLKEKTISGLATANLKEKEVYFIQVEDALNPDVILGLTCRKQGNDHKQLELKKIELYPVRHFVADISCLNKLIDLRLIVLTQKYLTQLSEEDNECIEGIVKSACLEESTKGGLHWPLGDSVRNRFKVKGSWHLNVTTIVGESWNLKFQRANRAEFKTSSGRVTNEVNVKLKKITEYLRDQRQWEEDKIMNILEDILKWVWTEL
;
A
#
# COMPACT_ATOMS: atom_id res chain seq x y z
N GLY A 1 -6.41 42.71 0.75
CA GLY A 1 -5.63 42.17 1.88
C GLY A 1 -5.55 40.67 1.70
N ALA A 2 -4.36 40.15 1.44
CA ALA A 2 -4.14 38.74 1.16
C ALA A 2 -4.33 37.92 2.45
N LEU A 3 -5.37 37.09 2.49
CA LEU A 3 -5.46 36.01 3.47
C LEU A 3 -4.59 34.87 2.94
N ALA A 4 -3.36 34.79 3.43
CA ALA A 4 -2.50 33.63 3.25
C ALA A 4 -3.09 32.46 4.04
N TRP A 5 -4.01 31.71 3.44
CA TRP A 5 -4.46 30.41 3.96
C TRP A 5 -3.43 29.33 3.59
N HIS A 6 -2.21 29.48 4.08
CA HIS A 6 -1.25 28.39 4.16
C HIS A 6 -1.39 27.70 5.51
N GLU A 7 -2.57 27.18 5.83
CA GLU A 7 -2.69 26.26 6.95
C GLU A 7 -1.95 24.97 6.56
N CYS A 8 -0.85 24.70 7.26
CA CYS A 8 -0.18 23.42 7.21
C CYS A 8 -0.97 22.42 8.05
N VAL A 9 -1.01 21.14 7.65
CA VAL A 9 -1.62 20.09 8.48
C VAL A 9 -0.79 19.92 9.75
N SER A 10 -1.40 20.23 10.90
CA SER A 10 -0.80 20.06 12.23
C SER A 10 -1.43 18.90 13.00
N ALA A 11 -0.78 18.47 14.08
CA ALA A 11 -1.34 17.53 15.05
C ALA A 11 -2.71 17.97 15.56
N ASP A 12 -2.87 19.26 15.86
CA ASP A 12 -4.13 19.84 16.35
C ASP A 12 -5.26 19.73 15.32
N ILE A 13 -4.95 19.92 14.03
CA ILE A 13 -5.95 19.77 12.95
C ILE A 13 -6.38 18.31 12.85
N LEU A 14 -5.44 17.37 12.96
CA LEU A 14 -5.76 15.93 13.03
C LEU A 14 -6.64 15.65 14.24
N GLU A 15 -6.25 16.11 15.43
CA GLU A 15 -7.00 15.86 16.66
C GLU A 15 -8.41 16.45 16.61
N LYS A 16 -8.56 17.68 16.12
CA LYS A 16 -9.87 18.33 15.95
C LYS A 16 -10.75 17.60 14.92
N THR A 17 -10.16 17.19 13.79
CA THR A 17 -10.86 16.38 12.77
C THR A 17 -11.35 15.07 13.39
N LEU A 18 -10.50 14.41 14.18
CA LEU A 18 -10.81 13.15 14.86
C LEU A 18 -11.87 13.30 15.97
N ARG A 19 -11.86 14.42 16.70
CA ARG A 19 -12.89 14.73 17.71
C ARG A 19 -14.24 15.03 17.04
N ALA A 20 -14.23 15.77 15.93
CA ALA A 20 -15.42 16.07 15.15
C ALA A 20 -16.07 14.79 14.60
N GLU A 21 -15.29 13.81 14.13
CA GLU A 21 -15.81 12.54 13.62
C GLU A 21 -16.53 11.69 14.67
N ARG A 22 -16.17 11.79 15.95
CA ARG A 22 -16.87 11.07 17.05
C ARG A 22 -18.25 11.66 17.37
N GLY A 23 -18.54 12.89 16.97
CA GLY A 23 -19.77 13.63 17.29
C GLY A 23 -20.87 13.59 16.23
N ILE A 24 -20.61 13.02 15.05
CA ILE A 24 -21.55 13.06 13.92
C ILE A 24 -22.48 11.83 13.99
N GLN A 25 -23.75 12.05 14.35
CA GLN A 25 -24.79 11.00 14.44
C GLN A 25 -25.18 10.39 13.09
N ASN A 26 -24.66 10.90 11.97
CA ASN A 26 -24.85 10.32 10.65
C ASN A 26 -23.58 10.52 9.80
N PRO A 27 -22.59 9.60 9.88
CA PRO A 27 -21.34 9.79 9.18
C PRO A 27 -21.62 9.75 7.68
N LEU A 28 -21.53 10.90 7.01
CA LEU A 28 -21.39 10.94 5.56
C LEU A 28 -20.29 9.94 5.21
N LYS A 29 -20.63 8.94 4.39
CA LYS A 29 -19.71 7.86 4.03
C LYS A 29 -18.63 8.45 3.13
N LYS A 30 -17.59 9.03 3.74
CA LYS A 30 -16.43 9.56 3.02
C LYS A 30 -15.78 8.41 2.26
N THR A 31 -15.63 8.57 0.96
CA THR A 31 -14.91 7.63 0.11
C THR A 31 -13.59 8.27 -0.31
N PHE A 32 -12.48 7.71 0.13
CA PHE A 32 -11.15 8.09 -0.33
C PHE A 32 -10.80 7.33 -1.61
N ASP A 33 -10.58 8.03 -2.71
CA ASP A 33 -10.01 7.42 -3.91
C ASP A 33 -8.49 7.48 -3.86
N THR A 34 -7.84 6.31 -3.91
CA THR A 34 -6.38 6.22 -3.98
C THR A 34 -5.82 6.65 -5.34
N HIS A 35 -6.66 6.73 -6.37
CA HIS A 35 -6.21 7.03 -7.73
C HIS A 35 -5.98 8.54 -7.92
N ILE A 36 -4.72 8.89 -8.14
CA ILE A 36 -4.34 10.21 -8.62
C ILE A 36 -4.23 10.15 -10.15
N THR A 37 -4.66 11.21 -10.84
CA THR A 37 -4.55 11.30 -12.30
C THR A 37 -3.09 11.12 -12.73
N LYS A 38 -2.88 10.58 -13.93
CA LYS A 38 -1.52 10.30 -14.42
C LYS A 38 -0.65 11.55 -14.43
N ASP A 39 -1.18 12.67 -14.89
CA ASP A 39 -0.42 13.91 -15.03
C ASP A 39 0.03 14.46 -13.68
N ILE A 40 -0.86 14.47 -12.67
CA ILE A 40 -0.51 14.87 -11.31
C ILE A 40 0.52 13.90 -10.72
N PHE A 41 0.34 12.59 -10.92
CA PHE A 41 1.27 11.59 -10.41
C PHE A 41 2.68 11.74 -10.98
N GLU A 42 2.84 11.90 -12.30
CA GLU A 42 4.15 12.08 -12.93
C GLU A 42 4.77 13.42 -12.51
N PHE A 43 3.97 14.49 -12.46
CA PHE A 43 4.43 15.80 -11.96
C PHE A 43 4.98 15.71 -10.54
N LEU A 44 4.22 15.11 -9.61
CA LEU A 44 4.66 14.94 -8.22
C LEU A 44 5.92 14.08 -8.14
N LYS A 45 5.99 13.00 -8.93
CA LYS A 45 7.15 12.11 -8.96
C LYS A 45 8.39 12.86 -9.43
N GLU A 46 8.32 13.57 -10.55
CA GLU A 46 9.44 14.33 -11.12
C GLU A 46 9.89 15.45 -10.17
N LYS A 47 8.95 16.25 -9.67
CA LYS A 47 9.22 17.34 -8.72
C LYS A 47 9.93 16.81 -7.48
N THR A 48 9.42 15.73 -6.89
CA THR A 48 9.97 15.17 -5.65
C THR A 48 11.35 14.56 -5.87
N ILE A 49 11.55 13.82 -6.96
CA ILE A 49 12.87 13.25 -7.31
C ILE A 49 13.90 14.36 -7.53
N SER A 50 13.49 15.44 -8.23
CA SER A 50 14.37 16.58 -8.51
C SER A 50 14.73 17.35 -7.23
N GLY A 51 13.76 17.58 -6.35
CA GLY A 51 13.98 18.21 -5.03
C GLY A 51 14.82 17.36 -4.07
N LEU A 52 14.91 16.05 -4.31
CA LEU A 52 15.65 15.08 -3.51
C LEU A 52 16.75 14.39 -4.31
N ALA A 53 17.48 15.14 -5.15
CA ALA A 53 18.45 14.60 -6.09
C ALA A 53 19.54 13.68 -5.47
N THR A 54 19.82 13.80 -4.17
CA THR A 54 20.78 12.95 -3.44
C THR A 54 20.15 11.72 -2.77
N ALA A 55 18.84 11.54 -2.88
CA ALA A 55 18.13 10.45 -2.21
C ALA A 55 18.31 9.11 -2.95
N ASN A 56 18.34 8.03 -2.17
CA ASN A 56 18.47 6.68 -2.72
C ASN A 56 17.14 6.24 -3.37
N LEU A 57 17.18 6.01 -4.68
CA LEU A 57 16.05 5.53 -5.47
C LEU A 57 16.10 4.01 -5.62
N LYS A 58 14.95 3.35 -5.39
CA LYS A 58 14.79 1.91 -5.62
C LYS A 58 13.58 1.65 -6.47
N GLU A 59 13.79 1.04 -7.62
CA GLU A 59 12.72 0.59 -8.50
C GLU A 59 12.48 -0.91 -8.31
N LYS A 60 11.20 -1.28 -8.27
CA LYS A 60 10.78 -2.68 -8.11
C LYS A 60 9.54 -2.94 -8.94
N GLU A 61 9.62 -4.00 -9.74
CA GLU A 61 8.45 -4.68 -10.28
C GLU A 61 8.06 -5.80 -9.32
N VAL A 62 6.79 -5.84 -8.92
CA VAL A 62 6.27 -6.79 -7.94
C VAL A 62 4.94 -7.36 -8.41
N TYR A 63 4.78 -8.67 -8.27
CA TYR A 63 3.51 -9.34 -8.46
C TYR A 63 2.96 -9.72 -7.10
N PHE A 64 1.68 -9.44 -6.86
CA PHE A 64 0.99 -9.87 -5.67
C PHE A 64 -0.19 -10.75 -6.06
N ILE A 65 -0.37 -11.86 -5.36
CA ILE A 65 -1.51 -12.78 -5.56
C ILE A 65 -2.31 -12.84 -4.26
N GLN A 66 -3.61 -12.61 -4.35
CA GLN A 66 -4.54 -12.80 -3.24
C GLN A 66 -5.03 -14.24 -3.26
N VAL A 67 -4.94 -14.92 -2.13
CA VAL A 67 -5.38 -16.31 -1.98
C VAL A 67 -6.31 -16.42 -0.78
N GLU A 68 -7.48 -17.00 -1.00
CA GLU A 68 -8.40 -17.44 0.06
C GLU A 68 -8.02 -18.85 0.52
N ASP A 69 -8.07 -19.06 1.83
CA ASP A 69 -7.96 -20.38 2.46
C ASP A 69 -9.36 -20.90 2.78
N ALA A 70 -9.78 -21.98 2.13
CA ALA A 70 -11.11 -22.56 2.33
C ALA A 70 -11.33 -23.11 3.75
N LEU A 71 -10.26 -23.44 4.49
CA LEU A 71 -10.37 -23.85 5.89
C LEU A 71 -10.50 -22.64 6.84
N ASN A 72 -10.04 -21.47 6.40
CA ASN A 72 -10.14 -20.22 7.14
C ASN A 72 -10.60 -19.09 6.21
N PRO A 73 -11.87 -19.06 5.77
CA PRO A 73 -12.34 -18.13 4.74
C PRO A 73 -12.18 -16.64 5.10
N ASP A 74 -12.12 -16.34 6.40
CA ASP A 74 -11.89 -14.98 6.91
C ASP A 74 -10.42 -14.55 6.80
N VAL A 75 -9.52 -15.49 6.50
CA VAL A 75 -8.09 -15.27 6.34
C VAL A 75 -7.76 -15.22 4.86
N ILE A 76 -7.32 -14.04 4.44
CA ILE A 76 -6.77 -13.85 3.11
C ILE A 76 -5.24 -13.82 3.18
N LEU A 77 -4.62 -14.67 2.37
CA LEU A 77 -3.19 -14.70 2.17
C LEU A 77 -2.80 -13.76 1.02
N GLY A 78 -1.74 -13.00 1.25
CA GLY A 78 -1.04 -12.21 0.26
C GLY A 78 0.28 -12.86 -0.08
N LEU A 79 0.44 -13.25 -1.34
CA LEU A 79 1.69 -13.80 -1.86
C LEU A 79 2.39 -12.69 -2.63
N THR A 80 3.61 -12.33 -2.24
CA THR A 80 4.42 -11.43 -3.06
C THR A 80 5.49 -12.20 -3.80
N CYS A 81 5.49 -12.01 -5.10
CA CYS A 81 6.29 -12.72 -6.07
C CYS A 81 7.12 -11.74 -6.90
N ARG A 82 8.17 -12.27 -7.53
CA ARG A 82 8.98 -11.55 -8.53
C ARG A 82 9.25 -12.47 -9.71
N LYS A 83 9.58 -11.89 -10.86
CA LYS A 83 10.06 -12.66 -12.01
C LYS A 83 11.36 -13.40 -11.62
N GLN A 84 11.44 -14.68 -12.01
CA GLN A 84 12.59 -15.54 -11.78
C GLN A 84 13.61 -15.39 -12.92
N GLY A 85 14.88 -15.18 -12.56
CA GLY A 85 16.01 -15.19 -13.50
C GLY A 85 15.89 -14.19 -14.65
N ASN A 86 16.70 -14.40 -15.70
CA ASN A 86 16.75 -13.52 -16.88
C ASN A 86 15.67 -13.84 -17.93
N ASP A 87 15.05 -15.02 -17.85
CA ASP A 87 14.04 -15.44 -18.83
C ASP A 87 12.65 -14.87 -18.54
N HIS A 88 12.44 -14.27 -17.36
CA HIS A 88 11.27 -13.46 -16.97
C HIS A 88 9.89 -14.10 -17.17
N LYS A 89 9.80 -15.42 -17.43
CA LYS A 89 8.54 -16.12 -17.74
C LYS A 89 7.84 -16.74 -16.54
N GLN A 90 8.55 -16.95 -15.44
CA GLN A 90 8.02 -17.59 -14.24
C GLN A 90 8.15 -16.69 -13.02
N LEU A 91 7.23 -16.87 -12.07
CA LEU A 91 7.25 -16.18 -10.80
C LEU A 91 7.92 -17.01 -9.72
N GLU A 92 8.70 -16.34 -8.88
CA GLU A 92 9.28 -16.86 -7.66
C GLU A 92 8.60 -16.20 -6.46
N LEU A 93 8.12 -17.02 -5.52
CA LEU A 93 7.54 -16.56 -4.26
C LEU A 93 8.63 -15.96 -3.35
N LYS A 94 8.39 -14.76 -2.81
CA LYS A 94 9.34 -14.07 -1.92
C LYS A 94 8.85 -13.91 -0.49
N LYS A 95 7.55 -13.75 -0.31
CA LYS A 95 6.95 -13.66 1.03
C LYS A 95 5.48 -14.05 0.98
N ILE A 96 5.01 -14.59 2.10
CA ILE A 96 3.61 -14.85 2.39
C ILE A 96 3.23 -13.95 3.58
N GLU A 97 2.16 -13.19 3.44
CA GLU A 97 1.64 -12.32 4.49
C GLU A 97 0.13 -12.52 4.67
N LEU A 98 -0.36 -12.39 5.89
CA LEU A 98 -1.80 -12.21 6.09
C LEU A 98 -2.19 -10.83 5.59
N TYR A 99 -3.37 -10.75 4.99
CA TYR A 99 -3.93 -9.47 4.57
C TYR A 99 -3.97 -8.52 5.79
N PRO A 100 -3.48 -7.28 5.65
CA PRO A 100 -3.22 -6.43 6.79
C PRO A 100 -4.50 -6.06 7.54
N VAL A 101 -4.44 -6.15 8.87
CA VAL A 101 -5.50 -5.65 9.76
C VAL A 101 -5.28 -4.17 9.97
N ARG A 102 -6.28 -3.35 9.65
CA ARG A 102 -6.25 -1.90 9.86
C ARG A 102 -6.81 -1.59 11.24
N HIS A 103 -5.99 -1.02 12.10
CA HIS A 103 -6.38 -0.62 13.45
C HIS A 103 -6.93 0.81 13.48
N PHE A 104 -6.46 1.64 12.54
CA PHE A 104 -6.87 3.03 12.43
C PHE A 104 -6.83 3.47 10.96
N VAL A 105 -7.85 4.21 10.56
CA VAL A 105 -7.93 4.88 9.25
C VAL A 105 -8.56 6.24 9.47
N ALA A 106 -7.88 7.30 9.06
CA ALA A 106 -8.41 8.67 9.07
C ALA A 106 -8.21 9.32 7.70
N ASP A 107 -9.27 9.92 7.18
CA ASP A 107 -9.30 10.57 5.87
C ASP A 107 -9.38 12.08 6.05
N ILE A 108 -8.41 12.78 5.46
CA ILE A 108 -8.22 14.21 5.59
C ILE A 108 -8.39 14.84 4.20
N SER A 109 -9.50 15.54 4.02
CA SER A 109 -9.75 16.29 2.80
C SER A 109 -8.90 17.56 2.77
N CYS A 110 -8.12 17.72 1.72
CA CYS A 110 -7.14 18.80 1.61
C CYS A 110 -7.62 19.81 0.56
N LEU A 111 -8.61 20.64 0.90
CA LEU A 111 -9.34 21.50 -0.05
C LEU A 111 -8.44 22.45 -0.88
N ASN A 112 -7.26 22.80 -0.35
CA ASN A 112 -6.28 23.67 -1.01
C ASN A 112 -5.17 22.88 -1.73
N LYS A 113 -5.33 21.56 -1.90
CA LYS A 113 -4.34 20.65 -2.47
C LYS A 113 -4.94 19.82 -3.59
N LEU A 114 -4.05 19.26 -4.41
CA LEU A 114 -4.40 18.38 -5.52
C LEU A 114 -4.74 16.95 -5.05
N ILE A 115 -4.43 16.62 -3.81
CA ILE A 115 -4.55 15.27 -3.24
C ILE A 115 -5.14 15.33 -1.84
N ASP A 116 -6.02 14.39 -1.52
CA ASP A 116 -6.43 14.12 -0.15
C ASP A 116 -5.42 13.20 0.54
N LEU A 117 -5.39 13.24 1.88
CA LEU A 117 -4.50 12.42 2.68
C LEU A 117 -5.29 11.35 3.44
N ARG A 118 -4.71 10.16 3.56
CA ARG A 118 -5.21 9.09 4.41
C ARG A 118 -4.10 8.60 5.34
N LEU A 119 -4.35 8.66 6.65
CA LEU A 119 -3.48 8.10 7.67
C LEU A 119 -3.98 6.70 8.04
N ILE A 120 -3.09 5.70 8.03
CA ILE A 120 -3.44 4.32 8.37
C ILE A 120 -2.44 3.77 9.39
N VAL A 121 -2.96 3.18 10.47
CA VAL A 121 -2.20 2.28 11.34
C VAL A 121 -2.69 0.86 11.07
N LEU A 122 -1.77 -0.03 10.69
CA LEU A 122 -2.09 -1.41 10.36
C LEU A 122 -1.03 -2.37 10.88
N THR A 123 -1.42 -3.62 11.09
CA THR A 123 -0.50 -4.73 11.37
C THR A 123 -0.36 -5.59 10.13
N GLN A 124 0.90 -5.84 9.75
CA GLN A 124 1.29 -6.84 8.76
C GLN A 124 1.89 -8.04 9.49
N LYS A 125 1.36 -9.24 9.23
CA LYS A 125 1.88 -10.49 9.79
C LYS A 125 2.44 -11.34 8.66
N TYR A 126 3.74 -11.62 8.70
CA TYR A 126 4.39 -12.55 7.79
C TYR A 126 4.17 -13.99 8.29
N LEU A 127 3.82 -14.88 7.37
CA LEU A 127 3.78 -16.30 7.65
C LEU A 127 5.13 -16.90 7.28
N THR A 128 5.87 -17.33 8.29
CA THR A 128 7.18 -17.98 8.14
C THR A 128 7.13 -19.48 8.39
N GLN A 129 6.00 -19.98 8.90
CA GLN A 129 5.77 -21.39 9.20
C GLN A 129 4.41 -21.80 8.63
N LEU A 130 4.45 -22.62 7.60
CA LEU A 130 3.33 -23.35 7.02
C LEU A 130 3.73 -24.83 6.96
N SER A 131 2.75 -25.73 6.84
CA SER A 131 3.05 -27.14 6.59
C SER A 131 3.75 -27.30 5.24
N GLU A 132 4.50 -28.39 5.04
CA GLU A 132 5.15 -28.69 3.76
C GLU A 132 4.11 -28.78 2.63
N GLU A 133 2.99 -29.47 2.87
CA GLU A 133 1.87 -29.57 1.95
C GLU A 133 1.29 -28.19 1.58
N ASP A 134 1.10 -27.30 2.55
CA ASP A 134 0.59 -25.95 2.29
C ASP A 134 1.57 -25.11 1.46
N ASN A 135 2.87 -25.21 1.75
CA ASN A 135 3.90 -24.54 0.97
C ASN A 135 3.92 -25.04 -0.46
N GLU A 136 3.88 -26.36 -0.68
CA GLU A 136 3.82 -26.96 -2.02
C GLU A 136 2.58 -26.49 -2.80
N CYS A 137 1.41 -26.44 -2.16
CA CYS A 137 0.19 -25.95 -2.78
C CYS A 137 0.31 -24.47 -3.20
N ILE A 138 0.82 -23.62 -2.30
CA ILE A 138 1.01 -22.19 -2.58
C ILE A 138 2.06 -21.98 -3.67
N GLU A 139 3.19 -22.68 -3.62
CA GLU A 139 4.19 -22.65 -4.68
C GLU A 139 3.62 -23.12 -6.01
N GLY A 140 2.79 -24.16 -6.01
CA GLY A 140 2.09 -24.64 -7.19
C GLY A 140 1.21 -23.55 -7.82
N ILE A 141 0.47 -22.79 -7.02
CA ILE A 141 -0.34 -21.65 -7.50
C ILE A 141 0.56 -20.60 -8.15
N VAL A 142 1.69 -20.27 -7.52
CA VAL A 142 2.65 -19.27 -8.03
C VAL A 142 3.28 -19.73 -9.34
N LYS A 143 3.72 -21.00 -9.42
CA LYS A 143 4.37 -21.59 -10.60
C LYS A 143 3.40 -21.73 -11.79
N SER A 144 2.11 -21.95 -11.53
CA SER A 144 1.09 -22.01 -12.59
C SER A 144 0.62 -20.64 -13.09
N ALA A 145 1.04 -19.54 -12.47
CA ALA A 145 0.66 -18.20 -12.90
C ALA A 145 1.34 -17.86 -14.24
N CYS A 146 0.55 -17.43 -15.22
CA CYS A 146 1.04 -16.96 -16.51
C CYS A 146 1.16 -15.43 -16.48
N LEU A 147 2.32 -14.92 -16.89
CA LEU A 147 2.58 -13.49 -17.03
C LEU A 147 2.00 -12.98 -18.34
N GLU A 148 1.10 -12.00 -18.24
CA GLU A 148 0.52 -11.34 -19.41
C GLU A 148 0.29 -9.86 -19.07
N GLU A 149 1.05 -8.97 -19.70
CA GLU A 149 1.06 -7.54 -19.34
C GLU A 149 -0.23 -6.81 -19.77
N SER A 150 -0.91 -7.30 -20.80
CA SER A 150 -2.16 -6.74 -21.32
C SER A 150 -3.37 -6.98 -20.42
N THR A 151 -3.32 -8.00 -19.55
CA THR A 151 -4.43 -8.33 -18.65
C THR A 151 -4.40 -7.52 -17.36
N LYS A 152 -5.58 -7.34 -16.76
CA LYS A 152 -5.70 -6.72 -15.43
C LYS A 152 -4.97 -7.60 -14.41
N GLY A 153 -4.26 -6.96 -13.48
CA GLY A 153 -3.45 -7.68 -12.50
C GLY A 153 -2.15 -8.28 -13.04
N GLY A 154 -1.92 -8.24 -14.36
CA GLY A 154 -0.69 -8.71 -15.02
C GLY A 154 -0.47 -10.22 -14.97
N LEU A 155 -1.48 -10.98 -14.50
CA LEU A 155 -1.44 -12.41 -14.30
C LEU A 155 -2.78 -13.04 -14.66
N HIS A 156 -2.72 -14.23 -15.26
CA HIS A 156 -3.85 -15.13 -15.37
C HIS A 156 -3.41 -16.56 -15.01
N TRP A 157 -4.39 -17.45 -14.83
CA TRP A 157 -4.16 -18.88 -14.62
C TRP A 157 -4.88 -19.65 -15.71
N PRO A 158 -4.32 -20.77 -16.19
CA PRO A 158 -5.09 -21.76 -16.95
C PRO A 158 -6.31 -22.24 -16.16
N LEU A 159 -7.30 -22.78 -16.88
CA LEU A 159 -8.55 -23.23 -16.26
C LEU A 159 -8.26 -24.30 -15.19
N GLY A 160 -8.73 -24.05 -13.96
CA GLY A 160 -8.53 -24.95 -12.81
C GLY A 160 -7.26 -24.69 -12.00
N ASP A 161 -6.24 -24.05 -12.57
CA ASP A 161 -4.94 -23.83 -11.90
C ASP A 161 -4.95 -22.68 -10.87
N SER A 162 -6.02 -21.89 -10.85
CA SER A 162 -6.27 -20.86 -9.83
C SER A 162 -6.75 -21.45 -8.49
N VAL A 163 -6.90 -22.77 -8.39
CA VAL A 163 -7.30 -23.48 -7.17
C VAL A 163 -6.37 -24.65 -6.97
N ARG A 164 -5.77 -24.78 -5.78
CA ARG A 164 -5.00 -25.95 -5.38
C ARG A 164 -5.33 -26.31 -3.94
N ASN A 165 -5.88 -27.51 -3.75
CA ASN A 165 -6.36 -27.97 -2.44
C ASN A 165 -7.33 -26.94 -1.82
N ARG A 166 -7.02 -26.46 -0.61
CA ARG A 166 -7.79 -25.43 0.11
C ARG A 166 -7.55 -24.01 -0.37
N PHE A 167 -6.56 -23.76 -1.22
CA PHE A 167 -6.16 -22.40 -1.60
C PHE A 167 -6.78 -22.01 -2.95
N LYS A 168 -7.41 -20.84 -2.98
CA LYS A 168 -8.06 -20.29 -4.19
C LYS A 168 -7.65 -18.85 -4.45
N VAL A 169 -7.19 -18.56 -5.66
CA VAL A 169 -6.85 -17.19 -6.08
C VAL A 169 -8.11 -16.32 -6.16
N LYS A 170 -8.05 -15.14 -5.54
CA LYS A 170 -9.12 -14.14 -5.53
C LYS A 170 -8.83 -12.91 -6.38
N GLY A 171 -7.56 -12.62 -6.58
CA GLY A 171 -7.11 -11.47 -7.33
C GLY A 171 -5.61 -11.46 -7.52
N SER A 172 -5.17 -10.57 -8.39
CA SER A 172 -3.77 -10.37 -8.70
C SER A 172 -3.46 -8.89 -8.88
N TRP A 173 -2.22 -8.53 -8.58
CA TRP A 173 -1.70 -7.19 -8.78
C TRP A 173 -0.34 -7.24 -9.45
N HIS A 174 -0.16 -6.36 -10.43
CA HIS A 174 1.13 -6.01 -10.99
C HIS A 174 1.46 -4.58 -10.57
N LEU A 175 2.54 -4.43 -9.81
CA LEU A 175 2.95 -3.19 -9.17
C LEU A 175 4.31 -2.76 -9.71
N ASN A 176 4.35 -1.55 -10.28
CA ASN A 176 5.58 -0.84 -10.58
C ASN A 176 5.79 0.23 -9.52
N VAL A 177 6.84 0.08 -8.72
CA VAL A 177 7.07 0.90 -7.53
C VAL A 177 8.43 1.59 -7.62
N THR A 178 8.44 2.92 -7.66
CA THR A 178 9.64 3.73 -7.42
C THR A 178 9.61 4.20 -5.97
N THR A 179 10.64 3.85 -5.19
CA THR A 179 10.76 4.23 -3.78
C THR A 179 11.91 5.21 -3.61
N ILE A 180 11.62 6.38 -3.01
CA ILE A 180 12.61 7.29 -2.46
C ILE A 180 12.85 6.88 -1.01
N VAL A 181 14.08 6.46 -0.71
CA VAL A 181 14.47 5.98 0.61
C VAL A 181 15.02 7.14 1.43
N GLY A 182 14.21 7.65 2.36
CA GLY A 182 14.65 8.59 3.37
C GLY A 182 15.14 7.89 4.65
N GLU A 183 15.71 8.68 5.57
CA GLU A 183 16.16 8.18 6.87
C GLU A 183 14.95 7.75 7.73
N SER A 184 14.03 8.69 7.98
CA SER A 184 12.85 8.49 8.84
C SER A 184 11.63 7.92 8.11
N TRP A 185 11.63 7.94 6.77
CA TRP A 185 10.47 7.60 5.94
C TRP A 185 10.87 6.96 4.61
N ASN A 186 9.92 6.33 3.93
CA ASN A 186 10.02 5.93 2.52
C ASN A 186 8.83 6.49 1.76
N LEU A 187 9.08 7.21 0.67
CA LEU A 187 8.04 7.65 -0.25
C LEU A 187 7.98 6.70 -1.43
N LYS A 188 6.79 6.20 -1.74
CA LYS A 188 6.55 5.26 -2.84
C LYS A 188 5.59 5.87 -3.84
N PHE A 189 6.06 6.00 -5.06
CA PHE A 189 5.24 6.21 -6.23
C PHE A 189 4.95 4.84 -6.83
N GLN A 190 3.67 4.43 -6.85
CA GLN A 190 3.29 3.13 -7.37
C GLN A 190 2.20 3.23 -8.43
N ARG A 191 2.43 2.55 -9.55
CA ARG A 191 1.39 2.22 -10.52
C ARG A 191 0.95 0.80 -10.27
N ALA A 192 -0.33 0.63 -9.97
CA ALA A 192 -0.89 -0.64 -9.55
C ALA A 192 -2.00 -1.09 -10.50
N ASN A 193 -1.70 -2.12 -11.30
CA ASN A 193 -2.68 -2.82 -12.13
C ASN A 193 -3.29 -3.94 -11.30
N ARG A 194 -4.60 -3.90 -11.04
CA ARG A 194 -5.32 -4.82 -10.15
C ARG A 194 -6.37 -5.61 -10.93
N ALA A 195 -6.51 -6.89 -10.62
CA ALA A 195 -7.66 -7.69 -10.99
C ALA A 195 -8.32 -8.33 -9.76
N GLU A 196 -9.64 -8.26 -9.73
CA GLU A 196 -10.52 -8.82 -8.71
C GLU A 196 -11.37 -9.89 -9.39
N PHE A 197 -11.04 -11.16 -9.16
CA PHE A 197 -11.63 -12.27 -9.92
C PHE A 197 -13.06 -12.58 -9.49
N LYS A 198 -13.39 -12.34 -8.22
CA LYS A 198 -14.75 -12.56 -7.70
C LYS A 198 -15.78 -11.67 -8.40
N THR A 199 -15.40 -10.45 -8.73
CA THR A 199 -16.27 -9.45 -9.35
C THR A 199 -15.98 -9.25 -10.84
N SER A 200 -15.09 -10.06 -11.43
CA SER A 200 -14.61 -9.93 -12.80
C SER A 200 -14.25 -8.49 -13.16
N SER A 201 -13.60 -7.79 -12.23
CA SER A 201 -13.30 -6.37 -12.35
C SER A 201 -11.80 -6.12 -12.23
N GLY A 202 -11.36 -4.93 -12.58
CA GLY A 202 -9.97 -4.54 -12.45
C GLY A 202 -9.77 -3.04 -12.60
N ARG A 203 -8.74 -2.51 -11.95
CA ARG A 203 -8.43 -1.08 -11.96
C ARG A 203 -6.93 -0.87 -12.10
N VAL A 204 -6.55 0.14 -12.86
CA VAL A 204 -5.18 0.66 -12.84
C VAL A 204 -5.21 1.97 -12.08
N THR A 205 -4.36 2.12 -11.08
CA THR A 205 -4.26 3.35 -10.30
C THR A 205 -2.82 3.80 -10.20
N ASN A 206 -2.64 5.11 -10.07
CA ASN A 206 -1.40 5.71 -9.64
C ASN A 206 -1.59 6.19 -8.21
N GLU A 207 -0.69 5.78 -7.31
CA GLU A 207 -0.85 5.96 -5.86
C GLU A 207 0.46 6.42 -5.26
N VAL A 208 0.37 7.31 -4.28
CA VAL A 208 1.51 7.85 -3.53
C VAL A 208 1.38 7.41 -2.09
N ASN A 209 2.41 6.76 -1.54
CA ASN A 209 2.38 6.22 -0.18
C ASN A 209 3.64 6.61 0.59
N VAL A 210 3.47 7.16 1.79
CA VAL A 210 4.56 7.44 2.72
C VAL A 210 4.56 6.39 3.83
N LYS A 211 5.67 5.66 3.99
CA LYS A 211 5.87 4.77 5.14
C LYS A 211 6.76 5.46 6.18
N LEU A 212 6.23 5.67 7.38
CA LEU A 212 6.91 6.33 8.50
C LEU A 212 7.74 5.31 9.29
N LYS A 213 9.04 5.18 9.00
CA LYS A 213 9.91 4.13 9.58
C LYS A 213 10.12 4.31 11.07
N LYS A 214 10.55 5.51 11.49
CA LYS A 214 10.82 5.80 12.91
C LYS A 214 9.58 5.58 13.77
N ILE A 215 8.40 6.04 13.31
CA ILE A 215 7.13 5.77 14.01
C ILE A 215 6.82 4.26 14.04
N THR A 216 7.06 3.53 12.95
CA THR A 216 6.89 2.07 12.93
C THR A 216 7.80 1.37 13.95
N GLU A 217 9.04 1.84 14.13
CA GLU A 217 10.00 1.32 15.11
C GLU A 217 9.52 1.62 16.54
N TYR A 218 9.13 2.87 16.84
CA TYR A 218 8.56 3.23 18.15
C TYR A 218 7.33 2.40 18.52
N LEU A 219 6.40 2.23 17.58
CA LEU A 219 5.19 1.42 17.79
C LEU A 219 5.51 -0.06 18.03
N ARG A 220 6.61 -0.56 17.44
CA ARG A 220 7.04 -1.96 17.61
C ARG A 220 7.76 -2.18 18.94
N ASP A 221 8.63 -1.26 19.33
CA ASP A 221 9.55 -1.49 20.43
C ASP A 221 8.90 -1.37 21.82
N GLN A 222 7.66 -0.86 21.91
CA GLN A 222 6.74 -0.82 23.07
C GLN A 222 7.29 -0.27 24.40
N ARG A 223 8.59 -0.03 24.52
CA ARG A 223 9.30 0.28 25.77
C ARG A 223 9.51 1.79 25.98
N GLN A 224 9.26 2.61 24.97
CA GLN A 224 9.39 4.08 25.04
C GLN A 224 8.31 4.76 24.18
N TRP A 225 7.10 4.88 24.73
CA TRP A 225 6.03 5.68 24.14
C TRP A 225 6.10 7.10 24.72
N GLU A 226 6.83 7.97 24.03
CA GLU A 226 6.74 9.41 24.28
C GLU A 226 5.86 10.02 23.19
N GLU A 227 4.60 10.27 23.54
CA GLU A 227 3.57 10.80 22.64
C GLU A 227 4.07 12.05 21.92
N ASP A 228 4.65 13.00 22.66
CA ASP A 228 5.21 14.24 22.11
C ASP A 228 6.27 13.98 21.02
N LYS A 229 7.14 12.98 21.21
CA LYS A 229 8.15 12.62 20.19
C LYS A 229 7.51 12.06 18.93
N ILE A 230 6.52 11.19 19.07
CA ILE A 230 5.80 10.59 17.93
C ILE A 230 5.04 11.68 17.17
N MET A 231 4.37 12.58 17.89
CA MET A 231 3.62 13.68 17.30
C MET A 231 4.54 14.66 16.58
N ASN A 232 5.69 15.03 17.16
CA ASN A 232 6.68 15.87 16.49
C ASN A 232 7.20 15.25 15.19
N ILE A 233 7.55 13.95 15.20
CA ILE A 233 7.99 13.25 13.98
C ILE A 233 6.87 13.21 12.92
N LEU A 234 5.63 12.96 13.35
CA LEU A 234 4.49 12.95 12.44
C LEU A 234 4.25 14.33 11.83
N GLU A 235 4.28 15.40 12.63
CA GLU A 235 4.14 16.77 12.16
C GLU A 235 5.22 17.14 11.15
N ASP A 236 6.49 16.84 11.42
CA ASP A 236 7.58 17.14 10.50
C ASP A 236 7.37 16.46 9.14
N ILE A 237 6.90 15.22 9.15
CA ILE A 237 6.62 14.47 7.92
C ILE A 237 5.39 15.03 7.21
N LEU A 238 4.33 15.40 7.94
CA LEU A 238 3.13 15.99 7.34
C LEU A 238 3.41 17.38 6.77
N LYS A 239 4.23 18.20 7.44
CA LYS A 239 4.73 19.49 6.92
C LYS A 239 5.48 19.28 5.61
N TRP A 240 6.35 18.28 5.55
CA TRP A 240 7.08 17.93 4.34
C TRP A 240 6.13 17.47 3.22
N VAL A 241 5.22 16.53 3.50
CA VAL A 241 4.19 16.06 2.54
C VAL A 241 3.37 17.24 2.05
N TRP A 242 2.97 18.15 2.93
CA TRP A 242 2.17 19.31 2.58
C TRP A 242 2.94 20.35 1.76
N THR A 243 4.26 20.38 1.82
CA THR A 243 5.07 21.37 1.09
C THR A 243 5.55 20.83 -0.24
N GLU A 244 6.00 19.57 -0.24
CA GLU A 244 6.61 18.93 -1.40
C GLU A 244 5.59 18.23 -2.31
N LEU A 245 4.49 17.70 -1.74
CA LEU A 245 3.38 17.06 -2.47
C LEU A 245 2.15 17.99 -2.59
#